data_AF-A0A4S8IN57-F1
#
_entry.id   AF-A0A4S8IN57-F1
#
_cell.length_a   1.000
_cell.length_b   1.000
_cell.length_c   1.000
_cell.angle_alpha   90.00
_cell.angle_beta   90.00
_cell.angle_gamma   90.00
#
_symmetry.space_group_name_H-M   'P 1'
#
loop_
_entity.id
_entity.type
_entity.pdbx_description
1 polymer ?
#
loop_
_entity_poly.entity_id
_entity_poly.type
_entity_poly.pdbx_seq_one_letter_code
_entity_poly.pdbx_strand_id
1 'polypeptide(L)' 'MGLPKENPDAYEYGSIMHHVHKIRGKLLLVHGMIDENVHFRHTARLVNLLIAAGKSNELLLFPDERHMPH' A
#
# COMPACT_ATOMS: atom_id res chain seq x y z
N MET A 1 -14.75 -3.41 8.58
CA MET A 1 -15.52 -3.49 7.32
C MET A 1 -16.44 -4.73 7.27
N GLY A 2 -16.70 -5.44 8.38
CA GLY A 2 -17.44 -6.73 8.35
C GLY A 2 -16.55 -7.87 7.85
N LEU A 3 -17.13 -9.02 7.49
CA LEU A 3 -16.38 -10.08 6.81
C LEU A 3 -16.29 -9.80 5.30
N PRO A 4 -15.15 -10.09 4.63
CA PRO A 4 -15.02 -9.89 3.17
C PRO A 4 -16.09 -10.62 2.34
N LYS A 5 -16.58 -11.77 2.84
CA LYS A 5 -17.67 -12.51 2.18
C LYS A 5 -19.01 -11.79 2.24
N GLU A 6 -19.23 -10.97 3.25
CA GLU A 6 -20.51 -10.29 3.51
C GLU A 6 -20.54 -8.89 2.91
N ASN A 7 -19.36 -8.29 2.70
CA ASN A 7 -19.23 -6.94 2.17
C ASN A 7 -18.10 -6.80 1.15
N PRO A 8 -18.14 -7.57 0.03
CA PRO A 8 -17.06 -7.59 -0.94
C PRO A 8 -16.79 -6.21 -1.55
N ASP A 9 -17.84 -5.45 -1.86
CA ASP A 9 -17.75 -4.14 -2.49
C ASP A 9 -17.03 -3.11 -1.61
N ALA A 10 -17.26 -3.13 -0.28
CA ALA A 10 -16.55 -2.23 0.63
C ALA A 10 -15.05 -2.57 0.73
N TYR A 11 -14.71 -3.86 0.71
CA TYR A 11 -13.31 -4.31 0.68
C TYR A 11 -12.64 -3.98 -0.65
N GLU A 12 -13.36 -4.10 -1.76
CA GLU A 12 -12.87 -3.74 -3.07
C GLU A 12 -12.64 -2.23 -3.17
N TYR A 13 -13.65 -1.42 -2.85
CA TYR A 13 -13.56 0.03 -2.92
C TYR A 13 -12.54 0.62 -1.94
N GLY A 14 -12.46 0.08 -0.72
CA GLY A 14 -11.51 0.53 0.30
C GLY A 14 -10.05 0.18 -0.01
N SER A 15 -9.81 -0.71 -0.96
CA SER A 15 -8.45 -1.06 -1.39
C SER A 15 -7.93 -0.05 -2.42
N ILE A 16 -6.88 0.69 -2.03
CA ILE A 16 -6.11 1.59 -2.91
C ILE A 16 -5.65 0.89 -4.20
N MET A 17 -5.44 -0.44 -4.16
CA MET A 17 -5.01 -1.22 -5.31
C MET A 17 -5.95 -1.06 -6.53
N HIS A 18 -7.26 -0.90 -6.32
CA HIS A 18 -8.22 -0.73 -7.41
C HIS A 18 -8.22 0.69 -8.00
N HIS A 19 -7.64 1.66 -7.30
CA HIS A 19 -7.65 3.07 -7.70
C HIS A 19 -6.30 3.58 -8.22
N VAL A 20 -5.30 2.70 -8.38
CA VAL A 20 -3.94 3.06 -8.82
C VAL A 20 -3.93 3.89 -10.11
N HIS A 21 -4.82 3.59 -11.06
CA HIS A 21 -4.94 4.33 -12.32
C HIS A 21 -5.37 5.79 -12.13
N LYS A 22 -6.08 6.11 -11.04
CA LYS A 22 -6.56 7.46 -10.69
C LYS A 22 -5.50 8.31 -10.00
N ILE A 23 -4.38 7.72 -9.56
CA ILE A 23 -3.30 8.45 -8.89
C ILE A 23 -2.66 9.45 -9.86
N ARG A 24 -2.54 10.70 -9.41
CA ARG A 24 -1.96 11.84 -10.14
C ARG A 24 -0.98 12.58 -9.23
N GLY A 25 0.03 13.18 -9.83
CA GLY A 25 1.07 13.93 -9.11
C GLY A 25 2.22 13.06 -8.62
N LYS A 26 3.02 13.61 -7.69
CA LYS A 26 4.14 12.91 -7.05
C LYS A 26 3.63 12.05 -5.89
N LEU A 27 4.15 10.83 -5.78
CA LEU A 27 3.79 9.89 -4.73
C LEU A 27 5.04 9.47 -3.97
N LEU A 28 5.01 9.63 -2.64
CA LEU A 28 6.02 9.10 -1.72
C LEU A 28 5.38 8.01 -0.86
N LEU A 29 5.97 6.83 -0.87
CA LEU A 29 5.64 5.71 0.00
C LEU A 29 6.68 5.61 1.11
N VAL A 30 6.25 5.44 2.36
CA VAL A 30 7.12 5.34 3.53
C VAL A 30 6.73 4.10 4.31
N HIS A 31 7.68 3.19 4.59
CA HIS A 31 7.37 1.92 5.27
C HIS A 31 8.53 1.38 6.10
N GLY A 32 8.24 0.85 7.29
CA GLY A 32 9.20 0.13 8.15
C GLY A 32 9.31 -1.35 7.80
N MET A 33 10.52 -1.88 7.56
CA MET A 33 10.69 -3.25 7.06
C MET A 33 10.36 -4.33 8.10
N ILE A 34 10.41 -4.01 9.39
CA ILE A 34 10.15 -4.93 10.50
C ILE A 34 8.71 -4.72 11.04
N ASP A 35 7.85 -4.02 10.29
CA ASP A 35 6.45 -3.87 10.66
C ASP A 35 5.69 -5.22 10.60
N GLU A 36 5.30 -5.69 11.78
CA GLU A 36 4.53 -6.92 11.98
C GLU A 36 3.01 -6.71 11.97
N ASN A 37 2.54 -5.47 12.16
CA ASN A 37 1.12 -5.12 12.12
C ASN A 37 0.66 -4.85 10.69
N VAL A 38 1.49 -4.15 9.90
CA VAL A 38 1.24 -3.88 8.48
C VAL A 38 2.46 -4.31 7.67
N HIS A 39 2.45 -5.58 7.28
CA HIS A 39 3.57 -6.18 6.55
C HIS A 39 3.95 -5.42 5.28
N PHE A 40 5.25 -5.29 5.05
CA PHE A 40 5.81 -4.68 3.85
C PHE A 40 5.28 -5.25 2.52
N ARG A 41 4.78 -6.48 2.51
CA ARG A 41 4.11 -7.10 1.35
C ARG A 41 2.99 -6.22 0.77
N HIS A 42 2.28 -5.45 1.60
CA HIS A 42 1.25 -4.53 1.13
C HIS A 42 1.84 -3.42 0.25
N THR A 43 2.92 -2.81 0.72
CA THR A 43 3.68 -1.78 -0.02
C THR A 43 4.30 -2.36 -1.29
N ALA A 44 4.90 -3.54 -1.22
CA ALA A 44 5.46 -4.22 -2.39
C ALA A 44 4.38 -4.49 -3.48
N ARG A 45 3.18 -4.93 -3.07
CA ARG A 45 2.07 -5.15 -4.01
C ARG A 45 1.60 -3.85 -4.66
N LEU A 46 1.53 -2.76 -3.89
CA LEU A 46 1.19 -1.44 -4.43
C LEU A 46 2.23 -0.94 -5.43
N VAL A 47 3.52 -1.08 -5.12
CA VAL A 47 4.63 -0.72 -6.01
C VAL A 47 4.54 -1.48 -7.34
N ASN A 48 4.27 -2.78 -7.30
CA ASN A 48 4.09 -3.58 -8.53
C ASN A 48 2.93 -3.07 -9.39
N LEU A 49 1.81 -2.69 -8.77
CA LEU A 49 0.67 -2.13 -9.51
C LEU A 49 0.98 -0.74 -10.09
N LEU A 50 1.71 0.09 -9.36
CA LEU A 50 2.17 1.40 -9.85
C LEU A 50 3.09 1.24 -11.06
N ILE A 51 4.05 0.30 -10.99
CA ILE A 51 4.94 -0.04 -12.11
C ILE A 51 4.13 -0.52 -13.31
N ALA A 52 3.21 -1.45 -13.12
CA ALA A 52 2.35 -1.97 -14.20
C ALA A 52 1.47 -0.88 -14.83
N ALA A 53 1.06 0.12 -14.05
CA ALA A 53 0.28 1.27 -14.52
C ALA A 53 1.14 2.41 -15.11
N GLY A 54 2.47 2.25 -15.20
CA GLY A 54 3.38 3.28 -15.68
C GLY A 54 3.45 4.51 -14.77
N LYS A 55 3.21 4.33 -13.46
CA LYS A 55 3.18 5.41 -12.46
C LYS A 55 4.47 5.39 -11.64
N SER A 56 5.19 6.50 -11.68
CA SER A 56 6.36 6.71 -10.83
C SER A 56 5.96 6.91 -9.37
N ASN A 57 6.79 6.42 -8.46
CA ASN A 57 6.70 6.64 -7.03
C ASN A 57 8.11 6.72 -6.44
N GLU A 58 8.23 7.43 -5.32
CA GLU A 58 9.39 7.42 -4.46
C GLU A 58 9.10 6.48 -3.28
N LEU A 59 10.10 5.74 -2.83
CA LEU A 59 9.98 4.80 -1.71
C LEU A 59 11.08 5.07 -0.69
N LEU A 60 10.67 5.41 0.52
CA LEU A 60 11.53 5.53 1.69
C LEU A 60 11.31 4.33 2.60
N LEU A 61 12.38 3.58 2.85
CA LEU A 61 12.35 2.42 3.73
C LEU A 61 13.08 2.74 5.02
N PHE A 62 12.49 2.33 6.13
CA PHE A 62 13.15 2.30 7.43
C PHE A 62 13.47 0.84 7.79
N PRO A 63 14.71 0.37 7.58
CA PRO A 63 15.06 -1.04 7.73
C PRO A 63 14.84 -1.59 9.14
N ASP A 64 15.05 -0.76 10.16
CA ASP A 64 15.01 -1.17 11.57
C ASP A 64 13.72 -0.75 12.31
N GLU A 65 12.82 -0.04 11.64
CA GLU A 65 11.61 0.50 12.26
C GLU A 65 10.39 -0.41 12.09
N ARG A 66 9.48 -0.32 13.06
CA ARG A 66 8.17 -1.00 13.10
C ARG A 66 7.05 -0.03 12.69
N HIS A 67 5.80 -0.40 13.00
CA HIS A 67 4.62 0.44 12.72
C HIS A 67 4.64 1.80 13.43
N MET A 68 5.29 1.87 14.59
CA MET A 68 5.56 3.12 15.31
C MET A 68 7.08 3.27 15.41
N PRO A 69 7.64 4.44 15.02
CA PRO A 69 9.02 4.75 15.32
C PRO A 69 9.21 4.83 16.83
N HIS A 70 10.33 4.29 17.31
CA HIS A 70 10.69 4.38 18.73
C HIS A 70 11.09 5.81 19.14
#